data_AF-A0A0U3PWJ5-F1
#
_entry.id   AF-A0A0U3PWJ5-F1
#
_cell.length_a   1.000
_cell.length_b   1.000
_cell.length_c   1.000
_cell.angle_alpha   90.00
_cell.angle_beta   90.00
_cell.angle_gamma   90.00
#
_symmetry.space_group_name_H-M   'P 1'
#
loop_
_entity.id
_entity.type
_entity.pdbx_description
1 polymer ?
#
loop_
_entity_poly.entity_id
_entity_poly.type
_entity_poly.pdbx_seq_one_letter_code
_entity_poly.pdbx_strand_id
1 'polypeptide(L)'
;MGWRTEEFGDAHEGIVGAVLADGAEPAPVSFDIGGGTAGRETRELWAYDGRLGRPRAAAFRAACACGWRGVSHPLDGRWIADDPLDDLDTSPAFDDWRAHVRAVERQTVPLPEEVTDLLGRLDERLTVLADQAPVAALKSVAALERLARRIGQEAAYAARADELAPETIGRALGINAADAEARLSRYLLPG
;
A
#
# COMPACT_ATOMS: atom_id res chain seq x y z
N MET A 1 -7.75 8.82 -4.09
CA MET A 1 -7.10 7.58 -4.60
C MET A 1 -5.76 7.47 -3.90
N GLY A 2 -5.42 6.31 -3.34
CA GLY A 2 -4.19 6.14 -2.59
C GLY A 2 -2.95 5.95 -3.45
N TRP A 3 -1.80 6.26 -2.86
CA TRP A 3 -0.47 6.00 -3.40
C TRP A 3 0.00 4.61 -3.00
N ARG A 4 0.59 3.86 -3.92
CA ARG A 4 1.10 2.50 -3.67
C ARG A 4 2.44 2.31 -4.34
N THR A 5 3.18 1.31 -3.86
CA THR A 5 4.34 0.76 -4.56
C THR A 5 4.04 -0.66 -5.00
N GLU A 6 4.73 -1.15 -6.03
CA GLU A 6 4.57 -2.53 -6.48
C GLU A 6 5.00 -3.54 -5.41
N GLU A 7 6.08 -3.23 -4.67
CA GLU A 7 6.65 -4.11 -3.64
C GLU A 7 5.71 -4.31 -2.44
N PHE A 8 5.11 -3.23 -1.94
CA PHE A 8 4.35 -3.26 -0.69
C PHE A 8 2.83 -3.18 -0.87
N GLY A 9 2.34 -2.76 -2.03
CA GLY A 9 0.91 -2.71 -2.35
C GLY A 9 0.09 -2.01 -1.27
N ASP A 10 -0.96 -2.69 -0.80
CA ASP A 10 -1.92 -2.17 0.18
C ASP A 10 -1.34 -2.03 1.60
N ALA A 11 -0.28 -2.78 1.95
CA ALA A 11 0.32 -2.73 3.28
C ALA A 11 0.91 -1.35 3.62
N HIS A 12 1.32 -0.61 2.58
CA HIS A 12 1.81 0.76 2.68
C HIS A 12 1.06 1.72 1.76
N GLU A 13 -0.23 1.47 1.51
CA GLU A 13 -1.06 2.44 0.80
C GLU A 13 -1.07 3.77 1.55
N GLY A 14 -0.66 4.83 0.86
CA GLY A 14 -0.63 6.19 1.36
C GLY A 14 -1.84 6.98 0.91
N ILE A 15 -2.33 7.88 1.75
CA ILE A 15 -3.36 8.85 1.37
C ILE A 15 -2.96 10.25 1.85
N VAL A 16 -3.56 11.27 1.23
CA VAL A 16 -3.63 12.62 1.81
C VAL A 16 -4.70 12.61 2.89
N GLY A 17 -4.31 12.48 4.16
CA GLY A 17 -5.21 12.46 5.31
C GLY A 17 -5.53 13.87 5.83
N ALA A 18 -6.78 14.08 6.25
CA ALA A 18 -7.19 15.32 6.90
C ALA A 18 -6.64 15.46 8.32
N VAL A 19 -6.39 16.70 8.74
CA VAL A 19 -6.03 17.07 10.11
C VAL A 19 -6.93 18.23 10.55
N LEU A 20 -7.54 18.09 11.73
CA LEU A 20 -8.44 19.09 12.31
C LEU A 20 -7.66 20.28 12.91
N ALA A 21 -8.39 21.34 13.27
CA ALA A 21 -7.80 22.57 13.81
C ALA A 21 -7.07 22.36 15.16
N ASP A 22 -7.46 21.35 15.91
CA ASP A 22 -6.80 20.91 17.15
C ASP A 22 -5.60 19.99 16.90
N GLY A 23 -5.27 19.71 15.64
CA GLY A 23 -4.20 18.82 15.22
C GLY A 23 -4.58 17.33 15.23
N ALA A 24 -5.81 16.98 15.59
CA ALA A 24 -6.26 15.59 15.63
C ALA A 24 -6.57 15.04 14.23
N GLU A 25 -6.48 13.72 14.10
CA GLU A 25 -7.00 13.01 12.93
C GLU A 25 -8.52 12.81 13.10
N PRO A 26 -9.33 13.20 12.11
CA PRO A 26 -10.77 13.08 12.25
C PRO A 26 -11.25 11.63 12.20
N ALA A 27 -12.43 11.39 12.77
CA ALA A 27 -13.16 10.14 12.54
C ALA A 27 -13.46 9.97 11.03
N PRO A 28 -13.48 8.73 10.50
CA PRO A 28 -13.82 8.48 9.11
C PRO A 28 -15.19 9.04 8.74
N VAL A 29 -15.30 9.59 7.52
CA VAL A 29 -16.60 9.92 6.93
C VAL A 29 -17.13 8.69 6.21
N SER A 30 -18.30 8.21 6.63
CA SER A 30 -19.02 7.12 5.96
C SER A 30 -19.87 7.66 4.80
N PHE A 31 -19.80 7.02 3.65
CA PHE A 31 -20.66 7.29 2.50
C PHE A 31 -21.67 6.16 2.34
N ASP A 32 -22.96 6.51 2.37
CA ASP A 32 -24.02 5.61 1.94
C ASP A 32 -24.16 5.71 0.43
N ILE A 33 -23.47 4.81 -0.28
CA ILE A 33 -23.67 4.60 -1.71
C ILE A 33 -24.63 3.42 -1.79
N GLY A 34 -25.93 3.72 -1.87
CA GLY A 34 -27.00 2.74 -1.76
C GLY A 34 -26.74 1.47 -2.56
N GLY A 35 -26.66 0.33 -1.86
CA GLY A 35 -26.57 -0.99 -2.48
C GLY A 35 -25.84 -2.10 -1.71
N GLY A 36 -25.21 -1.83 -0.56
CA GLY A 36 -24.53 -2.85 0.24
C GLY A 36 -24.41 -2.50 1.72
N THR A 37 -24.30 -3.50 2.59
CA THR A 37 -24.31 -3.37 4.07
C THR A 37 -23.00 -2.81 4.68
N ALA A 38 -22.08 -2.29 3.87
CA ALA A 38 -20.87 -1.64 4.35
C ALA A 38 -20.70 -0.29 3.64
N GLY A 39 -21.00 0.80 4.34
CA GLY A 39 -20.67 2.14 3.88
C GLY A 39 -19.15 2.25 3.67
N ARG A 40 -18.73 2.91 2.59
CA ARG A 40 -17.29 3.16 2.39
C ARG A 40 -16.87 4.28 3.32
N GLU A 41 -15.92 3.99 4.20
CA GLU A 41 -15.33 4.99 5.09
C GLU A 41 -14.04 5.54 4.49
N THR A 42 -13.79 6.84 4.66
CA THR A 42 -12.51 7.46 4.27
C THR A 42 -12.04 8.48 5.29
N ARG A 43 -10.72 8.63 5.37
CA ARG A 43 -10.02 9.71 6.07
C ARG A 43 -9.30 10.66 5.10
N GLU A 44 -9.52 10.50 3.80
CA GLU A 44 -8.93 11.36 2.78
C GLU A 44 -9.41 12.80 2.89
N LEU A 45 -8.51 13.75 2.67
CA LEU A 45 -8.73 15.18 2.81
C LEU A 45 -10.01 15.68 2.13
N TRP A 46 -10.31 15.15 0.95
CA TRP A 46 -11.47 15.53 0.15
C TRP A 46 -12.81 15.37 0.87
N ALA A 47 -12.89 14.50 1.87
CA ALA A 47 -14.11 14.26 2.63
C ALA A 47 -14.36 15.29 3.76
N TYR A 48 -13.39 16.17 4.06
CA TYR A 48 -13.40 17.06 5.23
C TYR A 48 -13.42 18.55 4.83
N ASP A 49 -14.42 18.93 4.04
CA ASP A 49 -14.61 20.28 3.51
C ASP A 49 -15.55 21.17 4.35
N GLY A 50 -16.18 20.62 5.39
CA GLY A 50 -17.18 21.31 6.20
C GLY A 50 -18.61 21.25 5.66
N ARG A 51 -18.85 20.66 4.47
CA ARG A 51 -20.19 20.55 3.88
C ARG A 51 -20.99 19.42 4.53
N LEU A 52 -22.32 19.53 4.50
CA LEU A 52 -23.24 18.51 5.01
C LEU A 52 -22.99 18.13 6.48
N GLY A 53 -22.50 19.08 7.30
CA GLY A 53 -22.21 18.85 8.72
C GLY A 53 -20.92 18.06 9.00
N ARG A 54 -20.08 17.82 7.98
CA ARG A 54 -18.80 17.15 8.13
C ARG A 54 -17.78 18.07 8.81
N PRO A 55 -16.78 17.52 9.52
CA PRO A 55 -15.66 18.32 10.03
C PRO A 55 -14.89 18.99 8.89
N ARG A 56 -14.34 20.18 9.16
CA ARG A 56 -13.45 20.89 8.22
C ARG A 56 -11.99 20.64 8.60
N ALA A 57 -11.18 20.22 7.63
CA ALA A 57 -9.74 20.12 7.79
C ALA A 57 -9.10 21.51 7.93
N ALA A 58 -8.10 21.63 8.80
CA ALA A 58 -7.23 22.80 8.94
C ALA A 58 -5.84 22.56 8.35
N ALA A 59 -5.46 21.29 8.19
CA ALA A 59 -4.19 20.85 7.62
C ALA A 59 -4.38 19.49 6.93
N PHE A 60 -3.35 19.04 6.22
CA PHE A 60 -3.28 17.71 5.65
C PHE A 60 -1.93 17.06 5.96
N ARG A 61 -1.86 15.73 5.93
CA ARG A 61 -0.62 14.97 6.08
C ARG A 61 -0.68 13.66 5.31
N ALA A 62 0.47 13.04 5.08
CA ALA A 62 0.44 11.64 4.67
C ALA A 62 -0.09 10.75 5.80
N ALA A 63 -0.98 9.83 5.45
CA ALA A 63 -1.34 8.71 6.31
C ALA A 63 -1.09 7.40 5.54
N CYS A 64 -0.33 6.50 6.16
CA CYS A 64 -0.04 5.18 5.61
C CYS A 64 -0.94 4.12 6.26
N ALA A 65 -1.33 3.11 5.50
CA ALA A 65 -2.12 1.96 5.95
C ALA A 65 -1.46 1.22 7.14
N CYS A 66 -0.12 1.22 7.21
CA CYS A 66 0.65 0.64 8.31
C CYS A 66 0.53 1.43 9.64
N GLY A 67 -0.19 2.56 9.66
CA GLY A 67 -0.38 3.41 10.85
C GLY A 67 0.59 4.59 10.94
N TRP A 68 1.62 4.66 10.08
CA TRP A 68 2.52 5.81 10.03
C TRP A 68 1.80 7.09 9.61
N ARG A 69 2.26 8.23 10.14
CA ARG A 69 1.72 9.57 9.86
C ARG A 69 2.87 10.53 9.57
N GLY A 70 2.73 11.28 8.47
CA GLY A 70 3.67 12.31 8.05
C GLY A 70 3.49 13.63 8.79
N VAL A 71 4.24 14.64 8.35
CA VAL A 71 4.16 15.99 8.92
C VAL A 71 2.83 16.63 8.51
N SER A 72 2.25 17.43 9.41
CA SER A 72 1.05 18.22 9.12
C SER A 72 1.43 19.49 8.35
N HIS A 73 0.82 19.66 7.17
CA HIS A 73 0.96 20.80 6.28
C HIS A 73 -0.31 21.64 6.36
N PRO A 74 -0.23 22.93 6.75
CA PRO A 74 -1.42 23.78 6.90
C PRO A 74 -2.13 23.97 5.57
N LEU A 75 -3.46 23.99 5.62
CA LEU A 75 -4.25 24.46 4.49
C LEU A 75 -4.26 25.99 4.55
N ASP A 76 -3.68 26.63 3.55
CA ASP A 76 -3.86 28.06 3.37
C ASP A 76 -5.37 28.32 3.20
N GLY A 77 -5.92 29.26 3.97
CA GLY A 77 -7.37 29.54 4.07
C GLY A 77 -8.10 29.89 2.76
N ARG A 78 -7.44 29.77 1.61
CA ARG A 78 -7.99 29.73 0.26
C ARG A 78 -8.70 28.41 -0.09
N TRP A 79 -8.67 27.42 0.80
CA TRP A 79 -9.60 26.28 0.79
C TRP A 79 -11.04 26.78 0.99
N ILE A 80 -11.58 27.42 -0.05
CA ILE A 80 -12.95 27.89 -0.17
C ILE A 80 -13.67 26.80 -0.96
N ALA A 81 -14.91 26.54 -0.57
CA ALA A 81 -15.80 25.50 -1.07
C ALA A 81 -15.93 25.41 -2.62
N ASP A 82 -15.36 26.36 -3.36
CA ASP A 82 -15.46 26.50 -4.81
C ASP A 82 -14.14 26.25 -5.55
N ASP A 83 -12.99 26.09 -4.86
CA ASP A 83 -11.72 25.72 -5.50
C ASP A 83 -11.55 24.18 -5.51
N PRO A 84 -11.27 23.56 -6.66
CA PRO A 84 -11.11 22.11 -6.74
C PRO A 84 -9.93 21.61 -5.88
N LEU A 85 -10.11 20.45 -5.23
CA LEU A 85 -9.03 19.67 -4.60
C LEU A 85 -7.81 19.45 -5.51
N ASP A 86 -8.04 19.50 -6.81
CA ASP A 86 -7.04 19.25 -7.85
C ASP A 86 -5.93 20.31 -7.90
N ASP A 87 -6.19 21.53 -7.39
CA ASP A 87 -5.21 22.63 -7.38
C ASP A 87 -4.41 22.72 -6.08
N LEU A 88 -4.74 21.90 -5.07
CA LEU A 88 -3.99 21.84 -3.82
C LEU A 88 -2.68 21.07 -4.03
N ASP A 89 -1.55 21.72 -3.78
CA ASP A 89 -0.25 21.04 -3.79
C ASP A 89 -0.13 20.08 -2.60
N THR A 90 -0.32 18.80 -2.88
CA THR A 90 -0.18 17.69 -1.91
C THR A 90 1.18 16.99 -2.00
N SER A 91 2.10 17.51 -2.83
CA SER A 91 3.45 16.97 -3.02
C SER A 91 4.23 16.83 -1.71
N PRO A 92 4.16 17.76 -0.74
CA PRO A 92 4.84 17.59 0.54
C PRO A 92 4.40 16.33 1.31
N ALA A 93 3.10 16.00 1.29
CA ALA A 93 2.60 14.76 1.90
C ALA A 93 3.04 13.53 1.09
N PHE A 94 3.04 13.62 -0.24
CA PHE A 94 3.54 12.52 -1.07
C PHE A 94 5.03 12.23 -0.81
N ASP A 95 5.86 13.26 -0.68
CA ASP A 95 7.29 13.12 -0.39
C ASP A 95 7.55 12.53 0.99
N ASP A 96 6.78 12.96 2.00
CA ASP A 96 6.75 12.38 3.35
C ASP A 96 6.45 10.87 3.28
N TRP A 97 5.37 10.48 2.59
CA TRP A 97 5.01 9.06 2.40
C TRP A 97 6.09 8.29 1.65
N ARG A 98 6.66 8.87 0.58
CA ARG A 98 7.71 8.24 -0.21
C ARG A 98 8.99 8.02 0.60
N ALA A 99 9.37 8.99 1.43
CA ALA A 99 10.50 8.87 2.34
C ALA A 99 10.26 7.76 3.37
N HIS A 100 9.04 7.66 3.89
CA HIS A 100 8.62 6.59 4.79
C HIS A 100 8.73 5.20 4.14
N VAL A 101 8.15 5.00 2.94
CA VAL A 101 8.20 3.69 2.26
C VAL A 101 9.65 3.29 1.95
N ARG A 102 10.50 4.23 1.50
CA ARG A 102 11.94 3.96 1.32
C ARG A 102 12.65 3.61 2.62
N ALA A 103 12.20 4.14 3.76
CA ALA A 103 12.76 3.78 5.06
C ALA A 103 12.35 2.37 5.47
N VAL A 104 11.13 1.94 5.15
CA VAL A 104 10.67 0.55 5.32
C VAL A 104 11.48 -0.39 4.44
N GLU A 105 11.62 -0.09 3.15
CA GLU A 105 12.41 -0.86 2.18
C GLU A 105 13.85 -1.10 2.68
N ARG A 106 14.52 -0.08 3.22
CA ARG A 106 15.88 -0.23 3.78
C ARG A 106 15.96 -1.13 5.02
N GLN A 107 14.84 -1.43 5.67
CA GLN A 107 14.75 -2.29 6.84
C GLN A 107 14.34 -3.73 6.48
N THR A 108 13.92 -3.99 5.24
CA THR A 108 13.56 -5.32 4.78
C THR A 108 14.79 -6.14 4.43
N VAL A 109 14.61 -7.45 4.30
CA VAL A 109 15.65 -8.35 3.78
C VAL A 109 15.79 -8.07 2.28
N PRO A 110 16.96 -7.62 1.80
CA PRO A 110 17.15 -7.35 0.38
C PRO A 110 17.09 -8.66 -0.41
N LEU A 111 16.51 -8.59 -1.61
CA LEU A 111 16.65 -9.68 -2.57
C LEU A 111 18.13 -9.85 -2.94
N PRO A 112 18.64 -11.09 -3.03
CA PRO A 112 19.99 -11.32 -3.55
C PRO A 112 20.14 -10.72 -4.95
N GLU A 113 21.27 -10.06 -5.23
CA GLU A 113 21.54 -9.36 -6.50
C GLU A 113 21.29 -10.25 -7.74
N GLU A 114 21.73 -11.50 -7.68
CA GLU A 114 21.50 -12.47 -8.75
C GLU A 114 20.00 -12.71 -9.03
N VAL A 115 19.18 -12.76 -7.98
CA VAL A 115 17.72 -12.93 -8.11
C VAL A 115 17.10 -11.66 -8.69
N THR A 116 17.52 -10.49 -8.24
CA THR A 116 17.09 -9.19 -8.78
C THR A 116 17.37 -9.09 -10.28
N ASP A 117 18.59 -9.44 -10.71
CA ASP A 117 18.98 -9.44 -12.12
C ASP A 117 18.15 -10.44 -12.96
N LEU A 118 17.88 -11.63 -12.41
CA LEU A 118 17.07 -12.63 -13.09
C LEU A 118 15.62 -12.16 -13.27
N LEU A 119 15.04 -11.53 -12.25
CA LEU A 119 13.70 -10.96 -12.32
C LEU A 119 13.63 -9.83 -13.35
N GLY A 120 14.62 -8.93 -13.37
CA GLY A 120 14.68 -7.85 -14.36
C GLY A 120 14.73 -8.37 -15.80
N ARG A 121 15.61 -9.34 -16.09
CA ARG A 121 15.67 -9.96 -17.44
C ARG A 121 14.39 -10.70 -17.81
N LEU A 122 13.75 -11.35 -16.84
CA LEU A 122 12.49 -12.06 -17.07
C LEU A 122 11.36 -11.08 -17.39
N ASP A 123 11.26 -9.96 -16.67
CA ASP A 123 10.29 -8.90 -16.92
C ASP A 123 10.41 -8.31 -18.32
N GLU A 124 11.63 -7.91 -18.72
CA GLU A 124 11.90 -7.42 -20.08
C GLU A 124 11.45 -8.43 -21.15
N ARG A 125 11.77 -9.73 -20.93
CA ARG A 125 11.44 -10.77 -21.88
C ARG A 125 9.94 -11.04 -21.96
N LEU A 126 9.24 -11.03 -20.82
CA LEU A 126 7.79 -11.22 -20.77
C LEU A 126 7.04 -10.03 -21.35
N THR A 127 7.55 -8.81 -21.16
CA THR A 127 7.00 -7.60 -21.77
C THR A 127 7.05 -7.68 -23.30
N VAL A 128 8.20 -8.05 -23.87
CA VAL A 128 8.32 -8.29 -25.31
C VAL A 128 7.43 -9.44 -25.79
N LEU A 129 7.34 -10.52 -25.01
CA LEU A 129 6.51 -11.68 -25.36
C LEU A 129 5.02 -11.37 -25.30
N ALA A 130 4.58 -10.50 -24.40
CA ALA A 130 3.19 -10.08 -24.29
C ALA A 130 2.71 -9.35 -25.55
N ASP A 131 3.58 -8.52 -26.14
CA ASP A 131 3.32 -7.83 -27.40
C ASP A 131 3.33 -8.80 -28.60
N GLN A 132 4.34 -9.67 -28.67
CA GLN A 132 4.57 -10.52 -29.85
C GLN A 132 3.74 -11.81 -29.87
N ALA A 133 3.46 -12.39 -28.70
CA ALA A 133 2.79 -13.68 -28.54
C ALA A 133 2.03 -13.75 -27.20
N PRO A 134 0.92 -13.00 -27.03
CA PRO A 134 0.25 -12.82 -25.74
C PRO A 134 -0.19 -14.13 -25.06
N VAL A 135 -0.64 -15.14 -25.83
CA VAL A 135 -1.01 -16.45 -25.27
C VAL A 135 0.20 -17.21 -24.73
N ALA A 136 1.37 -17.06 -25.36
CA ALA A 136 2.62 -17.64 -24.86
C ALA A 136 3.07 -16.90 -23.59
N ALA A 137 2.92 -15.58 -23.53
CA ALA A 137 3.19 -14.80 -22.32
C ALA A 137 2.30 -15.26 -21.15
N LEU A 138 0.98 -15.39 -21.36
CA LEU A 138 0.06 -15.91 -20.35
C LEU A 138 0.44 -17.33 -19.89
N LYS A 139 0.85 -18.20 -20.81
CA LYS A 139 1.32 -19.55 -20.46
C LYS A 139 2.60 -19.51 -19.61
N SER A 140 3.53 -18.61 -19.90
CA SER A 140 4.74 -18.39 -19.12
C SER A 140 4.41 -17.85 -17.73
N VAL A 141 3.53 -16.86 -17.61
CA VAL A 141 3.05 -16.34 -16.32
C VAL A 141 2.43 -17.45 -15.48
N ALA A 142 1.55 -18.26 -16.05
CA ALA A 142 0.96 -19.41 -15.33
C ALA A 142 2.04 -20.41 -14.86
N ALA A 143 3.15 -20.57 -15.58
CA ALA A 143 4.27 -21.41 -15.14
C ALA A 143 5.03 -20.77 -13.96
N LEU A 144 5.23 -19.46 -13.99
CA LEU A 144 5.86 -18.71 -12.91
C LEU A 144 5.00 -18.74 -11.64
N GLU A 145 3.69 -18.59 -11.75
CA GLU A 145 2.76 -18.70 -10.61
C GLU A 145 2.85 -20.06 -9.92
N ARG A 146 2.92 -21.15 -10.71
CA ARG A 146 3.11 -22.51 -10.15
C ARG A 146 4.47 -22.67 -9.48
N LEU A 147 5.53 -22.12 -10.06
CA LEU A 147 6.87 -22.14 -9.48
C LEU A 147 6.89 -21.36 -8.16
N ALA A 148 6.39 -20.13 -8.17
CA ALA A 148 6.30 -19.25 -7.00
C ALA A 148 5.48 -19.89 -5.89
N ARG A 149 4.37 -20.57 -6.21
CA ARG A 149 3.57 -21.30 -5.22
C ARG A 149 4.35 -22.45 -4.59
N ARG A 150 5.04 -23.28 -5.39
CA ARG A 150 5.83 -24.40 -4.88
C ARG A 150 6.98 -23.93 -3.97
N ILE A 151 7.78 -22.97 -4.43
CA ILE A 151 8.90 -22.43 -3.65
C ILE A 151 8.40 -21.67 -2.42
N GLY A 152 7.31 -20.91 -2.54
CA GLY A 152 6.69 -20.21 -1.40
C GLY A 152 6.18 -21.18 -0.34
N GLN A 153 5.64 -22.33 -0.73
CA GLN A 153 5.25 -23.39 0.20
C GLN A 153 6.46 -23.99 0.93
N GLU A 154 7.54 -24.32 0.22
CA GLU A 154 8.79 -24.81 0.83
C GLU A 154 9.36 -23.79 1.84
N ALA A 155 9.42 -22.50 1.46
CA ALA A 155 9.88 -21.42 2.34
C ALA A 155 8.97 -21.22 3.56
N ALA A 156 7.64 -21.29 3.39
CA ALA A 156 6.70 -21.15 4.50
C ALA A 156 6.80 -22.32 5.49
N TYR A 157 7.03 -23.55 5.02
CA TYR A 157 7.31 -24.70 5.89
C TYR A 157 8.63 -24.52 6.66
N ALA A 158 9.68 -24.04 6.01
CA ALA A 158 10.96 -23.76 6.66
C ALA A 158 10.82 -22.68 7.74
N ALA A 159 10.19 -21.55 7.42
CA ALA A 159 9.96 -20.47 8.39
C ALA A 159 9.15 -20.94 9.61
N ARG A 160 8.18 -21.84 9.41
CA ARG A 160 7.41 -22.45 10.50
C ARG A 160 8.24 -23.44 11.32
N ALA A 161 9.09 -24.24 10.68
CA ALA A 161 9.98 -25.18 11.36
C ALA A 161 11.04 -24.47 12.21
N ASP A 162 11.48 -23.29 11.76
CA ASP A 162 12.39 -22.40 12.49
C ASP A 162 11.67 -21.54 13.56
N GLU A 163 10.36 -21.75 13.75
CA GLU A 163 9.52 -21.05 14.74
C GLU A 163 9.61 -19.51 14.64
N LEU A 164 9.79 -18.97 13.42
CA LEU A 164 9.90 -17.53 13.21
C LEU A 164 8.58 -16.82 13.57
N ALA A 165 8.66 -15.86 14.50
CA ALA A 165 7.51 -15.07 14.90
C ALA A 165 6.98 -14.21 13.74
N PRO A 166 5.64 -14.03 13.59
CA PRO A 166 5.05 -13.22 12.55
C PRO A 166 5.58 -11.78 12.49
N GLU A 167 5.95 -11.17 13.62
CA GLU A 167 6.55 -9.84 13.69
C GLU A 167 7.95 -9.80 13.05
N THR A 168 8.71 -10.89 13.19
CA THR A 168 10.06 -11.00 12.62
C THR A 168 9.96 -11.13 11.10
N ILE A 169 9.04 -11.98 10.63
CA ILE A 169 8.76 -12.16 9.20
C ILE A 169 8.19 -10.87 8.61
N GLY A 170 7.24 -10.24 9.29
CA GLY A 170 6.65 -8.98 8.87
C GLY A 170 7.69 -7.89 8.69
N ARG A 171 8.56 -7.69 9.68
CA ARG A 171 9.67 -6.73 9.58
C ARG A 171 10.60 -7.06 8.41
N ALA A 172 10.99 -8.33 8.27
CA ALA A 172 11.86 -8.77 7.18
C ALA A 172 11.23 -8.55 5.79
N LEU A 173 9.90 -8.60 5.67
CA LEU A 173 9.16 -8.41 4.43
C LEU A 173 8.55 -7.00 4.29
N GLY A 174 8.80 -6.10 5.24
CA GLY A 174 8.23 -4.75 5.26
C GLY A 174 6.72 -4.67 5.41
N ILE A 175 6.07 -5.68 6.00
CA ILE A 175 4.61 -5.74 6.23
C ILE A 175 4.30 -5.94 7.72
N ASN A 176 3.04 -5.77 8.12
CA ASN A 176 2.64 -6.02 9.51
C ASN A 176 2.56 -7.54 9.80
N ALA A 177 2.49 -7.88 11.09
CA ALA A 177 2.48 -9.27 11.55
C ALA A 177 1.26 -10.07 11.05
N ALA A 178 0.08 -9.44 10.97
CA ALA A 178 -1.13 -10.10 10.49
C ALA A 178 -1.04 -10.42 8.99
N ASP A 179 -0.50 -9.52 8.18
CA ASP A 179 -0.26 -9.75 6.76
C ASP A 179 0.81 -10.82 6.54
N ALA A 180 1.83 -10.88 7.41
CA ALA A 180 2.86 -11.91 7.35
C ALA A 180 2.27 -13.29 7.66
N GLU A 181 1.45 -13.39 8.70
CA GLU A 181 0.72 -14.61 9.04
C GLU A 181 -0.23 -15.04 7.92
N ALA A 182 -0.99 -14.11 7.34
CA ALA A 182 -1.86 -14.37 6.21
C ALA A 182 -1.08 -14.87 4.98
N ARG A 183 0.09 -14.27 4.70
CA ARG A 183 0.97 -14.68 3.61
C ARG A 183 1.53 -16.09 3.83
N LEU A 184 2.02 -16.42 5.02
CA LEU A 184 2.48 -17.78 5.34
C LEU A 184 1.34 -18.79 5.20
N SER A 185 0.18 -18.47 5.79
CA SER A 185 -1.00 -19.35 5.75
C SER A 185 -1.43 -19.64 4.31
N ARG A 186 -1.40 -18.64 3.43
CA ARG A 186 -1.71 -18.81 2.00
C ARG A 186 -0.80 -19.84 1.31
N TYR A 187 0.47 -19.93 1.67
CA TYR A 187 1.41 -20.90 1.10
C TYR A 187 1.35 -22.28 1.77
N LEU A 188 0.88 -22.35 3.02
CA LEU A 188 0.72 -23.61 3.75
C LEU A 188 -0.58 -24.34 3.40
N LEU A 189 -1.60 -23.63 2.92
CA LEU A 189 -2.86 -24.24 2.47
C LEU A 189 -2.66 -24.95 1.12
N PRO A 190 -3.25 -26.16 0.94
CA PRO A 190 -3.30 -26.79 -0.38
C PRO A 190 -4.13 -25.91 -1.32
N GLY A 191 -3.52 -25.53 -2.45
CA GLY A 191 -4.14 -24.70 -3.49
C GLY A 191 -4.91 -25.47 -4.54
#